data_AF-A0A9X4L057-F1
#
_entry.id   AF-A0A9X4L057-F1
#
_cell.length_a   1.000
_cell.length_b   1.000
_cell.length_c   1.000
_cell.angle_alpha   90.00
_cell.angle_beta   90.00
_cell.angle_gamma   90.00
#
_symmetry.space_group_name_H-M   'P 1'
#
loop_
_entity.id
_entity.type
_entity.pdbx_description
1 polymer ?
#
loop_
_entity_poly.entity_id
_entity_poly.type
_entity_poly.pdbx_seq_one_letter_code
_entity_poly.pdbx_strand_id
1 'polypeptide(L)'
;MMRKYAYNEITTMQFIFIISGIAISYGFIEIPRALYKEAGSSGWIALILGSLTTTAANLVIVQIMKKNPDGTILELVSKYTAKWVGRATALVLSAYHLYFAYTGIVYSTRVIKARILQETPAYMTLIMLLIPTYVVARGGIRIVGRYAEVSMGLSLWIPFVFAVVWGHTHWLYLLPVLPDGWRPVLTAVPSTFFYFLGFGSTAFLYPFLKNKEKAALGVCWAQLITLLAYLFITLLSFAFFSPGELTKINQLAIYMLKSVELPFLEQVEGLFIVLYLFIFSMSWIPSYLLSAFCMSWMAGRADHRIFLRFLLAGTALFSYFYVPGFNVSYAMGGLAREIRNGSRIRGSRAAAGLFAVVRCGTRQAEADVKRTILALGASLLLLGPLTGCYDRVDLEDASLSLVAGVDITEDHRTMSYTSIPVFSKSEKKSQELKVVANTQRQGRGEAGRLHGRLLQREEDQDHRLVQALRAGDAGLVPLHGHLLP
;
A
#
# COMPACT_ATOMS: atom_id res chain seq x y z
N MET A 1 29.15 15.39 28.21
CA MET A 1 28.76 15.91 26.88
C MET A 1 27.25 15.71 26.75
N MET A 2 26.43 16.77 26.79
CA MET A 2 24.97 16.62 26.66
C MET A 2 24.64 16.15 25.24
N ARG A 3 23.88 15.05 25.11
CA ARG A 3 23.42 14.58 23.80
C ARG A 3 22.49 15.63 23.19
N LYS A 4 22.76 16.01 21.93
CA LYS A 4 22.02 17.03 21.16
C LYS A 4 20.49 16.81 21.12
N TYR A 5 20.03 15.58 21.33
CA TYR A 5 18.62 15.18 21.29
C TYR A 5 18.08 14.56 22.59
N ALA A 6 18.72 14.81 23.74
CA ALA A 6 18.37 14.18 25.02
C ALA A 6 16.87 14.29 25.41
N TYR A 7 16.18 15.36 25.00
CA TYR A 7 14.76 15.57 25.30
C TYR A 7 13.78 14.94 24.28
N ASN A 8 14.30 14.41 23.17
CA ASN A 8 13.55 13.80 22.07
C ASN A 8 13.89 12.31 21.87
N GLU A 9 14.44 11.65 22.88
CA GLU A 9 14.81 10.23 22.79
C GLU A 9 13.58 9.30 22.68
N ILE A 10 13.76 8.20 21.95
CA ILE A 10 12.78 7.13 21.77
C ILE A 10 13.33 5.79 22.30
N THR A 11 12.42 4.95 22.80
CA THR A 11 12.76 3.59 23.25
C THR A 11 12.97 2.66 22.05
N THR A 12 13.56 1.47 22.30
CA THR A 12 13.70 0.46 21.25
C THR A 12 12.34 0.00 20.71
N MET A 13 11.31 -0.10 21.56
CA MET A 13 9.96 -0.49 21.14
C MET A 13 9.32 0.59 20.26
N GLN A 14 9.43 1.87 20.64
CA GLN A 14 8.97 3.00 19.81
C GLN A 14 9.66 3.01 18.45
N PHE A 15 10.97 2.77 18.43
CA PHE A 15 11.74 2.66 17.20
C PHE A 15 11.23 1.53 16.30
N ILE A 16 11.00 0.33 16.86
CA ILE A 16 10.44 -0.81 16.14
C ILE A 16 9.06 -0.46 15.56
N PHE A 17 8.16 0.07 16.38
CA PHE A 17 6.77 0.34 16.01
C PHE A 17 6.59 1.51 15.05
N ILE A 18 7.46 2.52 15.07
CA ILE A 18 7.46 3.55 14.04
C ILE A 18 7.82 2.92 12.68
N ILE A 19 8.90 2.13 12.63
CA ILE A 19 9.38 1.52 11.37
C ILE A 19 8.34 0.53 10.83
N SER A 20 7.85 -0.39 11.66
CA SER A 20 6.86 -1.38 11.23
C SER A 20 5.51 -0.74 10.93
N GLY A 21 5.12 0.30 11.69
CA GLY A 21 3.86 1.02 11.49
C GLY A 21 3.81 1.80 10.18
N ILE A 22 4.89 2.51 9.81
CA ILE A 22 5.00 3.15 8.51
C ILE A 22 4.83 2.12 7.40
N ALA A 23 5.46 0.95 7.51
CA ALA A 23 5.34 -0.11 6.52
C ALA A 23 3.90 -0.65 6.46
N ILE A 24 3.40 -1.24 7.56
CA ILE A 24 2.12 -1.96 7.62
C ILE A 24 0.94 -1.10 7.18
N SER A 25 0.94 0.19 7.56
CA SER A 25 -0.11 1.20 7.33
C SER A 25 -1.11 0.92 6.20
N TYR A 26 -0.83 1.30 4.96
CA TYR A 26 -1.69 0.95 3.82
C TYR A 26 -1.25 -0.36 3.14
N GLY A 27 0.00 -0.78 3.35
CA GLY A 27 0.57 -1.98 2.73
C GLY A 27 -0.20 -3.25 3.07
N PHE A 28 -0.71 -3.38 4.30
CA PHE A 28 -1.47 -4.56 4.73
C PHE A 28 -2.70 -4.84 3.84
N ILE A 29 -3.36 -3.79 3.34
CA ILE A 29 -4.59 -3.93 2.54
C ILE A 29 -4.28 -4.10 1.05
N GLU A 30 -3.24 -3.45 0.56
CA GLU A 30 -2.90 -3.40 -0.88
C GLU A 30 -2.06 -4.60 -1.33
N ILE A 31 -1.21 -5.13 -0.45
CA ILE A 31 -0.17 -6.08 -0.82
C ILE A 31 -0.66 -7.40 -1.45
N PRO A 32 -1.79 -8.03 -1.03
CA PRO A 32 -2.18 -9.32 -1.59
C PRO A 32 -2.49 -9.20 -3.09
N ARG A 33 -3.22 -8.15 -3.49
CA ARG A 33 -3.58 -7.90 -4.89
C ARG A 33 -2.34 -7.57 -5.71
N ALA A 34 -1.50 -6.67 -5.20
CA ALA A 34 -0.30 -6.24 -5.89
C ALA A 34 0.66 -7.42 -6.17
N LEU A 35 0.81 -8.33 -5.21
CA LEU A 35 1.64 -9.52 -5.39
C LEU A 35 1.03 -10.52 -6.36
N TYR A 36 -0.28 -10.76 -6.27
CA TYR A 36 -0.95 -11.71 -7.15
C TYR A 36 -0.87 -11.28 -8.61
N LYS A 37 -1.00 -9.96 -8.87
CA LYS A 37 -0.87 -9.37 -10.21
C LYS A 37 0.53 -9.58 -10.83
N GLU A 38 1.58 -9.61 -10.02
CA GLU A 38 2.97 -9.71 -10.48
C GLU A 38 3.50 -11.16 -10.51
N ALA A 39 3.10 -12.01 -9.56
CA ALA A 39 3.67 -13.36 -9.37
C ALA A 39 2.62 -14.46 -9.10
N GLY A 40 1.34 -14.17 -9.28
CA GLY A 40 0.24 -15.13 -9.10
C GLY A 40 0.19 -15.73 -7.69
N SER A 41 -0.17 -17.01 -7.61
CA SER A 41 -0.26 -17.78 -6.35
C SER A 41 1.07 -17.83 -5.58
N SER A 42 2.20 -17.65 -6.26
CA SER A 42 3.55 -17.74 -5.68
C SER A 42 4.11 -16.41 -5.20
N GLY A 43 3.33 -15.33 -5.28
CA GLY A 43 3.75 -13.99 -4.88
C GLY A 43 4.13 -13.85 -3.40
N TRP A 44 3.60 -14.71 -2.51
CA TRP A 44 3.98 -14.71 -1.09
C TRP A 44 5.46 -15.06 -0.87
N ILE A 45 6.11 -15.81 -1.77
CA ILE A 45 7.55 -16.11 -1.69
C ILE A 45 8.37 -14.85 -1.99
N ALA A 46 7.88 -14.00 -2.90
CA ALA A 46 8.53 -12.73 -3.21
C ALA A 46 8.57 -11.80 -1.99
N LEU A 47 7.60 -11.89 -1.06
CA LEU A 47 7.64 -11.16 0.22
C LEU A 47 8.82 -11.57 1.08
N ILE A 48 9.11 -12.87 1.17
CA ILE A 48 10.21 -13.37 1.99
C ILE A 48 11.53 -12.84 1.41
N LEU A 49 11.74 -12.98 0.11
CA LEU A 49 12.93 -12.47 -0.57
C LEU A 49 13.05 -10.93 -0.48
N GLY A 50 11.93 -10.22 -0.62
CA GLY A 50 11.82 -8.78 -0.45
C GLY A 50 12.18 -8.32 0.96
N SER A 51 11.68 -9.02 1.98
CA SER A 51 11.99 -8.73 3.37
C SER A 51 13.46 -8.96 3.72
N LEU A 52 14.08 -10.03 3.19
CA LEU A 52 15.49 -10.32 3.41
C LEU A 52 16.38 -9.24 2.80
N THR A 53 16.10 -8.85 1.56
CA THR A 53 16.86 -7.82 0.83
C THR A 53 16.71 -6.44 1.48
N THR A 54 15.50 -6.05 1.88
CA THR A 54 15.25 -4.78 2.58
C THR A 54 15.79 -4.78 4.01
N THR A 55 15.81 -5.93 4.70
CA THR A 55 16.46 -6.07 6.01
C THR A 55 17.97 -5.87 5.88
N ALA A 56 18.60 -6.48 4.88
CA ALA A 56 20.03 -6.29 4.61
C ALA A 56 20.35 -4.80 4.34
N ALA A 57 19.55 -4.13 3.50
CA ALA A 57 19.70 -2.70 3.24
C ALA A 57 19.55 -1.86 4.53
N ASN A 58 18.60 -2.20 5.39
CA ASN A 58 18.38 -1.47 6.64
C ASN A 58 19.51 -1.69 7.66
N LEU A 59 20.10 -2.89 7.71
CA LEU A 59 21.30 -3.15 8.51
C LEU A 59 22.50 -2.32 8.02
N VAL A 60 22.67 -2.16 6.70
CA VAL A 60 23.70 -1.27 6.14
C VAL A 60 23.48 0.18 6.61
N ILE A 61 22.24 0.67 6.59
CA ILE A 61 21.90 2.00 7.12
C ILE A 61 22.31 2.13 8.59
N VAL A 62 22.01 1.13 9.43
CA VAL A 62 22.43 1.13 10.84
C VAL A 62 23.95 1.21 10.98
N GLN A 63 24.71 0.45 10.17
CA GLN A 63 26.18 0.48 10.22
C GLN A 63 26.75 1.84 9.81
N ILE A 64 26.09 2.53 8.88
CA ILE A 64 26.49 3.88 8.46
C ILE A 64 26.20 4.90 9.55
N MET A 65 25.01 4.83 10.16
CA MET A 65 24.63 5.75 11.24
C MET A 65 25.47 5.55 12.51
N LYS A 66 26.00 4.35 12.77
CA LYS A 66 27.00 4.13 13.83
C LYS A 66 28.26 5.00 13.70
N LYS A 67 28.61 5.45 12.48
CA LYS A 67 29.77 6.34 12.24
C LYS A 67 29.50 7.80 12.62
N ASN A 68 28.24 8.16 12.84
CA ASN A 68 27.83 9.47 13.33
C ASN A 68 26.67 9.35 14.31
N PRO A 69 26.92 8.85 15.54
CA PRO A 69 25.84 8.44 16.44
C PRO A 69 24.88 9.56 16.86
N ASP A 70 25.35 10.81 16.90
CA ASP A 70 24.60 11.95 17.42
C ASP A 70 24.15 12.94 16.34
N GLY A 71 24.52 12.69 15.08
CA GLY A 71 24.13 13.52 13.95
C GLY A 71 23.09 12.84 13.07
N THR A 72 22.28 13.66 12.42
CA THR A 72 21.25 13.19 11.48
C THR A 72 21.88 12.65 10.20
N ILE A 73 21.10 11.93 9.39
CA ILE A 73 21.52 11.53 8.04
C ILE A 73 21.93 12.75 7.19
N LEU A 74 21.25 13.90 7.36
CA LEU A 74 21.56 15.14 6.63
C LEU A 74 22.91 15.73 7.06
N GLU A 75 23.23 15.67 8.36
CA GLU A 75 24.52 16.08 8.91
C GLU A 75 25.64 15.13 8.48
N LEU A 76 25.36 13.82 8.46
CA LEU A 76 26.30 12.81 7.98
C LEU A 76 26.66 13.07 6.50
N VAL A 77 25.66 13.22 5.63
CA VAL A 77 25.89 13.49 4.20
C VAL A 77 26.68 14.79 4.03
N SER A 78 26.29 15.85 4.75
CA SER A 78 26.98 17.16 4.68
C SER A 78 28.42 17.09 5.16
N LYS A 79 28.73 16.24 6.14
CA LYS A 79 30.07 16.06 6.71
C LYS A 79 31.04 15.38 5.73
N TYR A 80 30.58 14.35 5.02
CA TYR A 80 31.45 13.55 4.13
C TYR A 80 31.46 14.02 2.67
N THR A 81 30.55 14.92 2.30
CA THR A 81 30.43 15.46 0.93
C THR A 81 30.63 16.98 0.91
N ALA A 82 29.64 17.74 0.46
CA ALA A 82 29.62 19.20 0.48
C ALA A 82 28.28 19.69 1.01
N LYS A 83 28.27 20.90 1.59
CA LYS A 83 27.05 21.49 2.18
C LYS A 83 25.90 21.61 1.17
N TRP A 84 26.19 21.87 -0.10
CA TRP A 84 25.18 21.94 -1.16
C TRP A 84 24.56 20.56 -1.46
N VAL A 85 25.36 19.49 -1.46
CA VAL A 85 24.88 18.11 -1.64
C VAL A 85 23.96 17.73 -0.48
N GLY A 86 24.33 18.07 0.76
CA GLY A 86 23.47 17.87 1.93
C GLY A 86 22.12 18.57 1.81
N ARG A 87 22.08 19.82 1.30
CA ARG A 87 20.82 20.54 1.03
C ARG A 87 20.00 19.90 -0.09
N ALA A 88 20.64 19.44 -1.17
CA ALA A 88 19.96 18.72 -2.25
C ALA A 88 19.37 17.40 -1.74
N THR A 89 20.11 16.63 -0.93
CA THR A 89 19.61 15.40 -0.29
C THR A 89 18.44 15.69 0.63
N ALA A 90 18.51 16.75 1.44
CA ALA A 90 17.40 17.14 2.31
C ALA A 90 16.13 17.50 1.51
N LEU A 91 16.27 18.20 0.38
CA LEU A 91 15.15 18.54 -0.49
C LEU A 91 14.50 17.28 -1.08
N VAL A 92 15.31 16.35 -1.59
CA VAL A 92 14.83 15.08 -2.17
C VAL A 92 14.13 14.23 -1.12
N LEU A 93 14.73 14.08 0.07
CA LEU A 93 14.12 13.33 1.16
C LEU A 93 12.83 14.02 1.66
N SER A 94 12.80 15.36 1.70
CA SER A 94 11.59 16.11 2.06
C SER A 94 10.45 15.86 1.07
N ALA A 95 10.73 15.95 -0.24
CA ALA A 95 9.75 15.70 -1.30
C ALA A 95 9.26 14.26 -1.28
N TYR A 96 10.17 13.29 -1.08
CA TYR A 96 9.83 11.87 -0.96
C TYR A 96 8.88 11.59 0.21
N HIS A 97 9.20 12.07 1.43
CA HIS A 97 8.33 11.86 2.59
C HIS A 97 7.00 12.61 2.47
N LEU A 98 6.99 13.78 1.79
CA LEU A 98 5.75 14.51 1.50
C LEU A 98 4.86 13.73 0.53
N TYR A 99 5.44 13.18 -0.54
CA TYR A 99 4.71 12.35 -1.50
C TYR A 99 4.12 11.09 -0.83
N PHE A 100 4.90 10.42 0.01
CA PHE A 100 4.42 9.26 0.77
C PHE A 100 3.31 9.65 1.76
N ALA A 101 3.46 10.77 2.47
CA ALA A 101 2.43 11.28 3.38
C ALA A 101 1.13 11.64 2.65
N TYR A 102 1.24 12.30 1.48
CA TYR A 102 0.10 12.64 0.64
C TYR A 102 -0.61 11.38 0.10
N THR A 103 0.16 10.39 -0.37
CA THR A 103 -0.41 9.13 -0.87
C THR A 103 -1.15 8.39 0.24
N GLY A 104 -0.56 8.31 1.44
CA GLY A 104 -1.17 7.67 2.61
C GLY A 104 -2.49 8.33 3.02
N ILE A 105 -2.50 9.65 3.21
CA ILE A 105 -3.71 10.36 3.64
C ILE A 105 -4.82 10.34 2.58
N VAL A 106 -4.46 10.43 1.29
CA VAL A 106 -5.44 10.31 0.18
C VAL A 106 -6.02 8.90 0.13
N TYR A 107 -5.18 7.87 0.25
CA TYR A 107 -5.64 6.47 0.28
C TYR A 107 -6.63 6.23 1.42
N SER A 108 -6.29 6.66 2.64
CA SER A 108 -7.18 6.50 3.79
C SER A 108 -8.46 7.32 3.67
N THR A 109 -8.38 8.52 3.11
CA THR A 109 -9.57 9.34 2.79
C THR A 109 -10.50 8.60 1.83
N ARG A 110 -9.96 7.94 0.80
CA ARG A 110 -10.76 7.13 -0.14
C ARG A 110 -11.42 5.94 0.53
N VAL A 111 -10.71 5.22 1.39
CA VAL A 111 -11.24 4.08 2.16
C VAL A 111 -12.39 4.54 3.07
N ILE A 112 -12.17 5.62 3.85
CA ILE A 112 -13.18 6.18 4.75
C ILE A 112 -14.41 6.64 3.96
N LYS A 113 -14.21 7.38 2.86
CA LYS A 113 -15.32 7.86 2.03
C LYS A 113 -16.10 6.68 1.42
N ALA A 114 -15.44 5.66 0.90
CA ALA A 114 -16.12 4.54 0.25
C ALA A 114 -16.99 3.70 1.21
N ARG A 115 -16.66 3.67 2.51
CA ARG A 115 -17.26 2.73 3.46
C ARG A 115 -17.99 3.37 4.64
N ILE A 116 -17.62 4.58 5.04
CA ILE A 116 -18.15 5.23 6.26
C ILE A 116 -18.80 6.57 5.91
N LEU A 117 -18.08 7.48 5.26
CA LEU A 117 -18.54 8.85 4.98
C LEU A 117 -18.82 9.05 3.48
N GLN A 118 -19.78 8.29 2.92
CA GLN A 118 -20.07 8.27 1.48
C GLN A 118 -20.51 9.65 0.94
N GLU A 119 -21.38 10.33 1.69
CA GLU A 119 -21.92 11.64 1.34
C GLU A 119 -20.95 12.80 1.58
N THR A 120 -19.85 12.57 2.30
CA THR A 120 -18.91 13.66 2.62
C THR A 120 -17.93 13.89 1.47
N PRO A 121 -17.71 15.16 1.05
CA PRO A 121 -16.66 15.48 0.09
C PRO A 121 -15.28 15.06 0.60
N ALA A 122 -14.46 14.45 -0.27
CA ALA A 122 -13.19 13.87 0.15
C ALA A 122 -12.19 14.91 0.71
N TYR A 123 -12.23 16.16 0.24
CA TYR A 123 -11.38 17.23 0.81
C TYR A 123 -11.74 17.55 2.26
N MET A 124 -13.03 17.48 2.63
CA MET A 124 -13.47 17.72 4.02
C MET A 124 -12.95 16.61 4.94
N THR A 125 -13.08 15.35 4.52
CA THR A 125 -12.54 14.20 5.27
C THR A 125 -11.02 14.32 5.43
N LEU A 126 -10.31 14.69 4.38
CA LEU A 126 -8.86 14.90 4.44
C LEU A 126 -8.48 16.01 5.44
N ILE A 127 -9.15 17.16 5.39
CA ILE A 127 -8.92 18.26 6.35
C ILE A 127 -9.18 17.81 7.79
N MET A 128 -10.22 17.01 8.02
CA MET A 128 -10.52 16.45 9.33
C MET A 128 -9.39 15.55 9.86
N LEU A 129 -8.73 14.79 8.98
CA LEU A 129 -7.56 13.96 9.32
C LEU A 129 -6.28 14.79 9.55
N LEU A 130 -6.16 15.99 8.96
CA LEU A 130 -5.01 16.87 9.19
C LEU A 130 -4.96 17.45 10.61
N ILE A 131 -6.11 17.60 11.29
CA ILE A 131 -6.19 18.10 12.66
C ILE A 131 -5.42 17.20 13.66
N PRO A 132 -5.76 15.90 13.81
CA PRO A 132 -5.00 15.00 14.69
C PRO A 132 -3.56 14.81 14.21
N THR A 133 -3.32 14.87 12.89
CA THR A 133 -1.98 14.83 12.31
C THR A 133 -1.09 15.95 12.88
N TYR A 134 -1.59 17.19 12.89
CA TYR A 134 -0.86 18.32 13.46
C TYR A 134 -0.61 18.14 14.96
N VAL A 135 -1.62 17.69 15.71
CA VAL A 135 -1.54 17.50 17.17
C VAL A 135 -0.45 16.50 17.56
N VAL A 136 -0.31 15.40 16.81
CA VAL A 136 0.72 14.39 17.07
C VAL A 136 2.09 14.86 16.55
N ALA A 137 2.16 15.30 15.29
CA ALA A 137 3.44 15.64 14.64
C ALA A 137 4.13 16.89 15.24
N ARG A 138 3.39 17.86 15.79
CA ARG A 138 3.99 19.03 16.48
C ARG A 138 4.81 18.64 17.71
N GLY A 139 4.50 17.48 18.30
CA GLY A 139 5.17 16.92 19.47
C GLY A 139 6.55 16.34 19.17
N GLY A 140 6.94 16.27 17.90
CA GLY A 140 8.21 15.69 17.47
C GLY A 140 8.25 14.18 17.63
N ILE A 141 9.45 13.61 17.49
CA ILE A 141 9.60 12.15 17.35
C ILE A 141 9.23 11.39 18.62
N ARG A 142 9.36 11.99 19.79
CA ARG A 142 8.98 11.38 21.07
C ARG A 142 7.48 11.15 21.18
N ILE A 143 6.66 12.11 20.75
CA ILE A 143 5.20 11.97 20.76
C ILE A 143 4.75 11.00 19.66
N VAL A 144 5.39 11.04 18.48
CA VAL A 144 5.16 10.05 17.41
C VAL A 144 5.51 8.63 17.88
N GLY A 145 6.58 8.45 18.65
CA GLY A 145 6.95 7.14 19.22
C GLY A 145 5.89 6.61 20.19
N ARG A 146 5.40 7.46 21.11
CA ARG A 146 4.28 7.09 22.00
C ARG A 146 3.01 6.77 21.23
N TYR A 147 2.71 7.55 20.20
CA TYR A 147 1.58 7.30 19.30
C TYR A 147 1.72 5.96 18.57
N ALA A 148 2.93 5.61 18.13
CA ALA A 148 3.23 4.33 17.49
C ALA A 148 2.98 3.14 18.44
N GLU A 149 3.39 3.26 19.71
CA GLU A 149 3.11 2.25 20.74
C GLU A 149 1.61 2.04 20.94
N VAL A 150 0.84 3.12 21.06
CA VAL A 150 -0.63 3.04 21.18
C VAL A 150 -1.26 2.44 19.93
N SER A 151 -0.83 2.87 18.74
CA SER A 151 -1.37 2.40 17.46
C SER A 151 -1.09 0.92 17.22
N MET A 152 0.09 0.43 17.62
CA MET A 152 0.42 -1.00 17.58
C MET A 152 -0.26 -1.82 18.68
N GLY A 153 -0.44 -1.27 19.88
CA GLY A 153 -1.27 -1.92 20.90
C GLY A 153 -2.71 -2.10 20.41
N LEU A 154 -3.25 -1.07 19.77
CA LEU A 154 -4.56 -1.11 19.11
C LEU A 154 -4.59 -2.02 17.89
N SER A 155 -3.48 -2.51 17.33
CA SER A 155 -3.52 -3.45 16.20
C SER A 155 -3.66 -4.91 16.62
N LEU A 156 -3.54 -5.21 17.92
CA LEU A 156 -3.51 -6.60 18.42
C LEU A 156 -4.82 -7.37 18.20
N TRP A 157 -5.95 -6.68 17.98
CA TRP A 157 -7.23 -7.34 17.70
C TRP A 157 -7.35 -7.85 16.25
N ILE A 158 -6.49 -7.38 15.32
CA ILE A 158 -6.61 -7.68 13.89
C ILE A 158 -6.54 -9.18 13.59
N PRO A 159 -5.55 -9.95 14.10
CA PRO A 159 -5.50 -11.39 13.84
C PRO A 159 -6.75 -12.12 14.30
N PHE A 160 -7.38 -11.68 15.41
CA PHE A 160 -8.59 -12.31 15.94
C PHE A 160 -9.80 -12.07 15.05
N VAL A 161 -9.95 -10.88 14.46
CA VAL A 161 -11.04 -10.61 13.52
C VAL A 161 -10.88 -11.42 12.23
N PHE A 162 -9.66 -11.54 11.72
CA PHE A 162 -9.39 -12.37 10.55
C PHE A 162 -9.40 -13.88 10.83
N ALA A 163 -9.28 -14.32 12.09
CA ALA A 163 -9.40 -15.73 12.45
C ALA A 163 -10.80 -16.29 12.15
N VAL A 164 -11.84 -15.46 12.22
CA VAL A 164 -13.22 -15.86 11.87
C VAL A 164 -13.34 -16.23 10.38
N VAL A 165 -12.55 -15.58 9.53
CA VAL A 165 -12.52 -15.83 8.07
C VAL A 165 -11.91 -17.19 7.74
N TRP A 166 -11.12 -17.78 8.64
CA TRP A 166 -10.38 -19.02 8.39
C TRP A 166 -11.28 -20.19 7.96
N GLY A 167 -12.50 -20.29 8.49
CA GLY A 167 -13.46 -21.33 8.14
C GLY A 167 -13.97 -21.29 6.69
N HIS A 168 -13.80 -20.16 6.00
CA HIS A 168 -14.23 -19.94 4.62
C HIS A 168 -13.08 -20.09 3.61
N THR A 169 -11.89 -20.49 4.06
CA THR A 169 -10.70 -20.58 3.22
C THR A 169 -10.59 -21.94 2.53
N HIS A 170 -10.17 -21.92 1.27
CA HIS A 170 -9.87 -23.08 0.46
C HIS A 170 -8.38 -23.10 0.16
N TRP A 171 -7.60 -23.77 1.01
CA TRP A 171 -6.14 -23.85 0.89
C TRP A 171 -5.64 -24.44 -0.44
N LEU A 172 -6.50 -25.17 -1.16
CA LEU A 172 -6.21 -25.66 -2.51
C LEU A 172 -5.99 -24.51 -3.52
N TYR A 173 -6.51 -23.30 -3.29
CA TYR A 173 -6.28 -22.14 -4.15
C TYR A 173 -4.83 -21.64 -4.14
N LEU A 174 -4.03 -22.02 -3.14
CA LEU A 174 -2.59 -21.75 -3.15
C LEU A 174 -1.81 -22.68 -4.09
N LEU A 175 -2.43 -23.79 -4.53
CA LEU A 175 -1.83 -24.73 -5.46
C LEU A 175 -2.24 -24.39 -6.90
N PRO A 176 -1.35 -24.65 -7.89
CA PRO A 176 0.03 -25.11 -7.74
C PRO A 176 0.97 -24.00 -7.21
N VAL A 177 2.01 -24.42 -6.49
CA VAL A 177 3.10 -23.55 -6.05
C VAL A 177 4.18 -23.54 -7.15
N LEU A 178 4.58 -22.33 -7.58
CA LEU A 178 5.45 -22.05 -8.73
C LEU A 178 4.98 -22.68 -10.07
N PRO A 179 3.76 -22.37 -10.57
CA PRO A 179 3.31 -22.87 -11.88
C PRO A 179 4.25 -22.43 -13.01
N ASP A 180 4.70 -21.18 -12.98
CA ASP A 180 5.54 -20.55 -14.00
C ASP A 180 7.04 -20.51 -13.60
N GLY A 181 7.41 -21.31 -12.59
CA GLY A 181 8.77 -21.36 -12.04
C GLY A 181 9.19 -20.11 -11.26
N TRP A 182 10.50 -19.94 -11.07
CA TRP A 182 11.08 -18.88 -10.22
C TRP A 182 11.06 -17.48 -10.85
N ARG A 183 10.92 -17.39 -12.17
CA ARG A 183 11.08 -16.12 -12.90
C ARG A 183 10.08 -15.05 -12.43
N PRO A 184 8.76 -15.31 -12.35
CA PRO A 184 7.79 -14.30 -11.88
C PRO A 184 8.04 -13.88 -10.44
N VAL A 185 8.40 -14.83 -9.57
CA VAL A 185 8.74 -14.58 -8.16
C VAL A 185 9.90 -13.60 -8.05
N LEU A 186 11.00 -13.84 -8.78
CA LEU A 186 12.18 -12.97 -8.76
C LEU A 186 11.90 -11.60 -9.38
N THR A 187 11.08 -11.52 -10.43
CA THR A 187 10.70 -10.23 -11.03
C THR A 187 9.73 -9.42 -10.16
N ALA A 188 9.00 -10.06 -9.25
CA ALA A 188 8.11 -9.40 -8.30
C ALA A 188 8.84 -8.88 -7.05
N VAL A 189 10.04 -9.38 -6.72
CA VAL A 189 10.79 -8.90 -5.53
C VAL A 189 10.93 -7.37 -5.47
N PRO A 190 11.28 -6.65 -6.56
CA PRO A 190 11.39 -5.19 -6.51
C PRO A 190 10.08 -4.46 -6.18
N SER A 191 8.91 -5.01 -6.54
CA SER A 191 7.63 -4.38 -6.21
C SER A 191 7.33 -4.43 -4.70
N THR A 192 7.89 -5.44 -4.01
CA THR A 192 7.76 -5.56 -2.54
C THR A 192 8.50 -4.47 -1.77
N PHE A 193 9.54 -3.86 -2.36
CA PHE A 193 10.36 -2.84 -1.68
C PHE A 193 9.53 -1.63 -1.25
N PHE A 194 8.49 -1.30 -2.03
CA PHE A 194 7.52 -0.25 -1.71
C PHE A 194 6.80 -0.53 -0.37
N TYR A 195 6.38 -1.76 -0.15
CA TYR A 195 5.64 -2.11 1.07
C TYR A 195 6.54 -2.28 2.30
N PHE A 196 7.86 -2.42 2.12
CA PHE A 196 8.84 -2.42 3.20
C PHE A 196 9.53 -1.06 3.41
N LEU A 197 9.06 0.02 2.75
CA LEU A 197 9.64 1.37 2.74
C LEU A 197 9.93 2.00 4.12
N GLY A 198 9.34 1.47 5.19
CA GLY A 198 9.67 1.84 6.57
C GLY A 198 11.18 1.83 6.86
N PHE A 199 11.97 1.04 6.12
CA PHE A 199 13.43 1.00 6.29
C PHE A 199 14.15 2.34 6.07
N GLY A 200 13.62 3.23 5.21
CA GLY A 200 14.22 4.55 4.96
C GLY A 200 14.14 5.48 6.18
N SER A 201 13.13 5.30 7.02
CA SER A 201 12.93 6.08 8.25
C SER A 201 13.99 5.78 9.31
N THR A 202 14.61 4.60 9.28
CA THR A 202 15.65 4.17 10.22
C THR A 202 16.79 5.18 10.34
N ALA A 203 17.24 5.75 9.21
CA ALA A 203 18.33 6.72 9.19
C ALA A 203 17.98 8.00 9.96
N PHE A 204 16.70 8.39 9.96
CA PHE A 204 16.20 9.55 10.71
C PHE A 204 15.97 9.23 12.18
N LEU A 205 15.54 8.01 12.51
CA LEU A 205 15.20 7.61 13.88
C LEU A 205 16.44 7.25 14.71
N TYR A 206 17.51 6.75 14.07
CA TYR A 206 18.71 6.26 14.76
C TYR A 206 19.32 7.25 15.77
N PRO A 207 19.49 8.56 15.47
CA PRO A 207 20.08 9.52 16.42
C PRO A 207 19.25 9.71 17.70
N PHE A 208 17.93 9.46 17.61
CA PHE A 208 17.00 9.59 18.72
C PHE A 208 16.88 8.32 19.56
N LEU A 209 17.45 7.19 19.11
CA LEU A 209 17.34 5.93 19.82
C LEU A 209 18.20 5.95 21.10
N LYS A 210 17.57 5.71 22.25
CA LYS A 210 18.26 5.69 23.55
C LYS A 210 19.38 4.64 23.61
N ASN A 211 19.08 3.42 23.17
CA ASN A 211 19.97 2.26 23.20
C ASN A 211 20.41 1.88 21.78
N LYS A 212 21.42 2.59 21.25
CA LYS A 212 21.92 2.44 19.87
C LYS A 212 22.48 1.04 19.53
N GLU A 213 22.93 0.30 20.53
CA GLU A 213 23.38 -1.09 20.38
C GLU A 213 22.25 -2.02 19.90
N LYS A 214 21.01 -1.73 20.34
CA LYS A 214 19.82 -2.49 19.96
C LYS A 214 19.25 -2.07 18.60
N ALA A 215 19.86 -1.10 17.89
CA ALA A 215 19.35 -0.61 16.61
C ALA A 215 19.26 -1.70 15.53
N ALA A 216 20.30 -2.55 15.42
CA ALA A 216 20.34 -3.62 14.43
C ALA A 216 19.25 -4.67 14.71
N LEU A 217 19.14 -5.11 15.97
CA LEU A 217 18.07 -6.02 16.39
C LEU A 217 16.68 -5.38 16.22
N GLY A 218 16.52 -4.10 16.56
CA GLY A 218 15.26 -3.38 16.40
C GLY A 218 14.81 -3.30 14.95
N VAL A 219 15.75 -3.07 14.02
CA VAL A 219 15.46 -3.14 12.58
C VAL A 219 15.00 -4.53 12.15
N CYS A 220 15.69 -5.59 12.58
CA CYS A 220 15.29 -6.96 12.27
C CYS A 220 13.90 -7.29 12.82
N TRP A 221 13.61 -6.90 14.06
CA TRP A 221 12.29 -7.09 14.66
C TRP A 221 11.19 -6.31 13.93
N ALA A 222 11.46 -5.06 13.54
CA ALA A 222 10.50 -4.27 12.77
C ALA A 222 10.17 -4.94 11.43
N GLN A 223 11.19 -5.41 10.70
CA GLN A 223 11.00 -6.10 9.43
C GLN A 223 10.32 -7.45 9.58
N LEU A 224 10.63 -8.18 10.66
CA LEU A 224 9.96 -9.45 10.97
C LEU A 224 8.47 -9.24 11.26
N ILE A 225 8.12 -8.25 12.07
CA ILE A 225 6.71 -7.91 12.36
C ILE A 225 5.97 -7.55 11.07
N THR A 226 6.57 -6.72 10.21
CA THR A 226 5.99 -6.35 8.91
C THR A 226 5.83 -7.56 8.00
N LEU A 227 6.86 -8.41 7.88
CA LEU A 227 6.80 -9.64 7.07
C LEU A 227 5.69 -10.57 7.55
N LEU A 228 5.58 -10.80 8.85
CA LEU A 228 4.55 -11.68 9.42
C LEU A 228 3.14 -11.13 9.15
N ALA A 229 2.93 -9.82 9.31
CA ALA A 229 1.65 -9.18 9.00
C ALA A 229 1.28 -9.32 7.52
N TYR A 230 2.25 -9.13 6.61
CA TYR A 230 2.02 -9.26 5.17
C TYR A 230 1.83 -10.70 4.71
N LEU A 231 2.61 -11.64 5.22
CA LEU A 231 2.41 -13.06 4.94
C LEU A 231 1.04 -13.51 5.43
N PHE A 232 0.66 -13.13 6.65
CA PHE A 232 -0.64 -13.46 7.22
C PHE A 232 -1.78 -13.03 6.31
N ILE A 233 -1.85 -11.74 5.93
CA ILE A 233 -2.96 -11.25 5.12
C ILE A 233 -2.90 -11.72 3.67
N THR A 234 -1.70 -11.91 3.10
CA THR A 234 -1.54 -12.39 1.72
C THR A 234 -1.98 -13.84 1.58
N LEU A 235 -1.47 -14.72 2.44
CA LEU A 235 -1.84 -16.14 2.42
C LEU A 235 -3.34 -16.32 2.70
N LEU A 236 -3.88 -15.58 3.67
CA LEU A 236 -5.31 -15.61 3.97
C LEU A 236 -6.14 -15.15 2.76
N SER A 237 -5.74 -14.07 2.07
CA SER A 237 -6.43 -13.60 0.87
C SER A 237 -6.38 -14.63 -0.26
N PHE A 238 -5.22 -15.26 -0.49
CA PHE A 238 -5.05 -16.26 -1.55
C PHE A 238 -5.83 -17.54 -1.26
N ALA A 239 -6.02 -17.88 0.01
CA ALA A 239 -6.84 -19.03 0.40
C ALA A 239 -8.33 -18.71 0.38
N PHE A 240 -8.72 -17.45 0.61
CA PHE A 240 -10.14 -17.05 0.66
C PHE A 240 -10.74 -16.80 -0.73
N PHE A 241 -10.06 -16.05 -1.59
CA PHE A 241 -10.57 -15.66 -2.91
C PHE A 241 -10.17 -16.66 -3.98
N SER A 242 -11.05 -16.84 -4.97
CA SER A 242 -10.68 -17.60 -6.16
C SER A 242 -9.61 -16.85 -6.98
N PRO A 243 -8.73 -17.56 -7.72
CA PRO A 243 -7.71 -16.98 -8.60
C PRO A 243 -8.21 -15.83 -9.51
N GLY A 244 -9.41 -15.97 -10.07
CA GLY A 244 -10.00 -14.96 -10.97
C GLY A 244 -10.50 -13.69 -10.27
N GLU A 245 -10.76 -13.74 -8.96
CA GLU A 245 -11.24 -12.60 -8.17
C GLU A 245 -10.10 -11.74 -7.61
N LEU A 246 -8.94 -12.35 -7.36
CA LEU A 246 -7.78 -11.71 -6.70
C LEU A 246 -7.25 -10.48 -7.44
N THR A 247 -7.42 -10.38 -8.76
CA THR A 247 -7.00 -9.22 -9.56
C THR A 247 -8.11 -8.15 -9.68
N LYS A 248 -9.37 -8.58 -9.63
CA LYS A 248 -10.57 -7.74 -9.83
C LYS A 248 -10.93 -6.92 -8.59
N ILE A 249 -10.70 -7.47 -7.39
CA ILE A 249 -11.03 -6.82 -6.13
C ILE A 249 -9.87 -5.94 -5.65
N ASN A 250 -10.07 -4.62 -5.59
CA ASN A 250 -9.02 -3.66 -5.22
C ASN A 250 -8.54 -3.78 -3.76
N GLN A 251 -9.44 -4.10 -2.83
CA GLN A 251 -9.20 -4.08 -1.37
C GLN A 251 -9.53 -5.44 -0.75
N LEU A 252 -8.76 -6.46 -1.11
CA LEU A 252 -8.99 -7.85 -0.72
C LEU A 252 -9.17 -8.01 0.80
N ALA A 253 -8.27 -7.41 1.59
CA ALA A 253 -8.30 -7.49 3.05
C ALA A 253 -9.61 -6.96 3.67
N ILE A 254 -10.11 -5.82 3.19
CA ILE A 254 -11.37 -5.25 3.68
C ILE A 254 -12.55 -6.09 3.18
N TYR A 255 -12.51 -6.55 1.93
CA TYR A 255 -13.61 -7.30 1.32
C TYR A 255 -13.85 -8.64 2.01
N MET A 256 -12.82 -9.33 2.50
CA MET A 256 -12.98 -10.56 3.30
C MET A 256 -13.85 -10.33 4.54
N LEU A 257 -13.79 -9.15 5.14
CA LEU A 257 -14.57 -8.84 6.35
C LEU A 257 -16.07 -8.71 6.08
N LYS A 258 -16.49 -8.63 4.81
CA LYS A 258 -17.90 -8.65 4.45
C LYS A 258 -18.55 -10.03 4.63
N SER A 259 -17.77 -11.11 4.63
CA SER A 259 -18.30 -12.44 4.89
C SER A 259 -18.44 -12.73 6.39
N VAL A 260 -17.94 -11.84 7.25
CA VAL A 260 -18.00 -12.01 8.70
C VAL A 260 -19.34 -11.48 9.21
N GLU A 261 -20.25 -12.39 9.53
CA GLU A 261 -21.54 -12.07 10.13
C GLU A 261 -21.47 -12.32 11.65
N LEU A 262 -21.50 -11.25 12.46
CA LEU A 262 -21.57 -11.36 13.92
C LEU A 262 -23.00 -11.07 14.40
N PRO A 263 -23.55 -11.83 15.38
CA PRO A 263 -24.93 -11.65 15.85
C PRO A 263 -25.25 -10.24 16.37
N PHE A 264 -24.23 -9.48 16.78
CA PHE A 264 -24.35 -8.16 17.38
C PHE A 264 -23.80 -7.03 16.49
N LEU A 265 -23.18 -7.34 15.34
CA LEU A 265 -22.56 -6.33 14.47
C LEU A 265 -22.80 -6.66 12.99
N GLU A 266 -23.67 -5.88 12.36
CA GLU A 266 -24.04 -6.05 10.96
C GLU A 266 -22.96 -5.61 9.97
N GLN A 267 -22.04 -4.71 10.38
CA GLN A 267 -20.99 -4.17 9.50
C GLN A 267 -19.59 -4.20 10.15
N VAL A 268 -18.99 -5.39 10.21
CA VAL A 268 -17.63 -5.62 10.77
C VAL A 268 -16.56 -4.82 10.02
N GLU A 269 -16.69 -4.65 8.70
CA GLU A 269 -15.76 -3.85 7.89
C GLU A 269 -15.66 -2.39 8.33
N GLY A 270 -16.78 -1.79 8.77
CA GLY A 270 -16.82 -0.40 9.20
C GLY A 270 -16.05 -0.21 10.51
N LEU A 271 -16.31 -1.10 11.48
CA LEU A 271 -15.57 -1.12 12.74
C LEU A 271 -14.08 -1.37 12.50
N PHE A 272 -13.74 -2.28 11.58
CA PHE A 272 -12.35 -2.54 11.21
C PHE A 272 -11.67 -1.27 10.72
N ILE A 273 -12.26 -0.53 9.79
CA ILE A 273 -11.67 0.69 9.22
C ILE A 273 -11.48 1.77 10.28
N VAL A 274 -12.44 1.97 11.18
CA VAL A 274 -12.35 2.97 12.25
C VAL A 274 -11.18 2.66 13.20
N LEU A 275 -11.05 1.41 13.65
CA LEU A 275 -9.96 0.99 14.53
C LEU A 275 -8.62 0.94 13.79
N TYR A 276 -8.63 0.53 12.53
CA TYR A 276 -7.45 0.48 11.66
C TYR A 276 -6.97 1.89 11.25
N LEU A 277 -7.78 2.93 11.42
CA LEU A 277 -7.39 4.32 11.11
C LEU A 277 -6.15 4.78 11.87
N PHE A 278 -5.94 4.26 13.09
CA PHE A 278 -4.73 4.52 13.88
C PHE A 278 -3.46 3.92 13.24
N ILE A 279 -3.60 2.81 12.52
CA ILE A 279 -2.49 2.20 11.79
C ILE A 279 -2.31 2.88 10.44
N PHE A 280 -3.40 3.24 9.76
CA PHE A 280 -3.35 4.05 8.54
C PHE A 280 -2.57 5.35 8.75
N SER A 281 -2.83 6.04 9.86
CA SER A 281 -2.18 7.31 10.18
C SER A 281 -0.67 7.22 10.39
N MET A 282 -0.15 6.03 10.69
CA MET A 282 1.29 5.78 10.74
C MET A 282 1.99 5.94 9.39
N SER A 283 1.25 5.97 8.26
CA SER A 283 1.82 6.32 6.96
C SER A 283 2.16 7.82 6.86
N TRP A 284 1.20 8.70 7.19
CA TRP A 284 1.34 10.14 6.92
C TRP A 284 1.84 10.94 8.11
N ILE A 285 1.50 10.60 9.37
CA ILE A 285 1.91 11.39 10.53
C ILE A 285 3.45 11.42 10.69
N PRO A 286 4.16 10.27 10.73
CA PRO A 286 5.61 10.27 10.81
C PRO A 286 6.25 10.89 9.56
N SER A 287 5.67 10.65 8.38
CA SER A 287 6.22 11.14 7.11
C SER A 287 6.10 12.67 6.96
N TYR A 288 5.00 13.28 7.40
CA TYR A 288 4.91 14.75 7.49
C TYR A 288 5.94 15.33 8.46
N LEU A 289 6.16 14.67 9.61
CA LEU A 289 7.19 15.09 10.56
C LEU A 289 8.59 15.00 9.93
N LEU A 290 8.93 13.90 9.26
CA LEU A 290 10.23 13.72 8.60
C LEU A 290 10.44 14.72 7.46
N SER A 291 9.40 15.02 6.68
CA SER A 291 9.45 16.05 5.64
C SER A 291 9.67 17.45 6.23
N ALA A 292 8.92 17.81 7.28
CA ALA A 292 9.09 19.08 7.99
C ALA A 292 10.49 19.22 8.62
N PHE A 293 11.04 18.12 9.14
CA PHE A 293 12.39 18.06 9.70
C PHE A 293 13.48 18.33 8.64
N CYS A 294 13.31 17.79 7.43
CA CYS A 294 14.23 18.07 6.32
C CYS A 294 14.19 19.56 5.93
N MET A 295 12.99 20.15 5.84
CA MET A 295 12.83 21.57 5.53
C MET A 295 13.41 22.48 6.61
N SER A 296 13.19 22.16 7.90
CA SER A 296 13.72 22.94 9.01
C SER A 296 15.25 22.89 9.05
N TRP A 297 15.84 21.72 8.80
CA TRP A 297 17.29 21.55 8.68
C TRP A 297 17.87 22.37 7.52
N MET A 298 17.23 22.37 6.33
CA MET A 298 17.65 23.18 5.19
C MET A 298 17.60 24.69 5.44
N ALA A 299 16.62 25.13 6.24
CA ALA A 299 16.44 26.53 6.62
C ALA A 299 17.31 26.94 7.83
N GLY A 300 18.07 26.01 8.42
CA GLY A 300 18.89 26.26 9.61
C GLY A 300 18.05 26.57 10.86
N ARG A 301 16.78 26.15 10.90
CA ARG A 301 15.88 26.41 12.04
C ARG A 301 15.74 25.16 12.90
N ALA A 302 15.82 25.34 14.22
CA ALA A 302 15.62 24.27 15.18
C ALA A 302 14.15 23.83 15.31
N ASP A 303 13.20 24.74 15.05
CA ASP A 303 11.76 24.47 15.15
C ASP A 303 11.17 24.00 13.81
N HIS A 304 10.66 22.77 13.78
CA HIS A 304 10.00 22.15 12.62
C HIS A 304 8.52 22.54 12.49
N ARG A 305 7.90 23.12 13.54
CA ARG A 305 6.45 23.35 13.60
C ARG A 305 5.94 24.30 12.52
N ILE A 306 6.72 25.31 12.17
CA ILE A 306 6.32 26.27 11.12
C ILE A 306 6.27 25.59 9.75
N PHE A 307 7.27 24.76 9.44
CA PHE A 307 7.31 23.98 8.19
C PHE A 307 6.21 22.94 8.16
N LEU A 308 5.93 22.29 9.30
CA LEU A 308 4.78 21.39 9.42
C LEU A 308 3.46 22.09 9.10
N ARG A 309 3.21 23.29 9.63
CA ARG A 309 2.00 24.07 9.31
C ARG A 309 1.91 24.40 7.83
N PHE A 310 3.01 24.83 7.21
CA PHE A 310 3.04 25.09 5.77
C PHE A 310 2.78 23.85 4.94
N LEU A 311 3.36 22.70 5.29
CA LEU A 311 3.11 21.43 4.62
C LEU A 311 1.64 21.02 4.71
N LEU A 312 1.06 21.04 5.92
CA LEU A 312 -0.35 20.65 6.12
C LEU A 312 -1.30 21.63 5.43
N ALA A 313 -1.07 22.94 5.52
CA ALA A 313 -1.86 23.95 4.82
C ALA A 313 -1.75 23.80 3.30
N GLY A 314 -0.54 23.53 2.78
CA GLY A 314 -0.31 23.22 1.38
C GLY A 314 -1.06 21.98 0.92
N THR A 315 -1.08 20.92 1.73
CA THR A 315 -1.85 19.70 1.40
C THR A 315 -3.36 19.92 1.46
N ALA A 316 -3.87 20.72 2.40
CA ALA A 316 -5.28 21.09 2.46
C ALA A 316 -5.69 21.88 1.22
N LEU A 317 -4.91 22.91 0.85
CA LEU A 317 -5.14 23.71 -0.34
C LEU A 317 -5.07 22.87 -1.62
N PHE A 318 -4.02 22.06 -1.77
CA PHE A 318 -3.87 21.18 -2.92
C PHE A 318 -5.02 20.18 -3.02
N SER A 319 -5.47 19.63 -1.89
CA SER A 319 -6.61 18.73 -1.87
C SER A 319 -7.87 19.43 -2.37
N TYR A 320 -8.16 20.66 -1.93
CA TYR A 320 -9.35 21.40 -2.36
C TYR A 320 -9.46 21.53 -3.89
N PHE A 321 -8.35 21.81 -4.57
CA PHE A 321 -8.33 21.95 -6.04
C PHE A 321 -8.23 20.62 -6.79
N TYR A 322 -7.49 19.66 -6.25
CA TYR A 322 -7.03 18.50 -7.01
C TYR A 322 -7.45 17.15 -6.44
N VAL A 323 -8.38 17.05 -5.46
CA VAL A 323 -8.69 15.72 -4.87
C VAL A 323 -8.91 14.73 -6.00
N PRO A 324 -7.98 13.77 -6.17
CA PRO A 324 -8.07 12.89 -7.30
C PRO A 324 -9.16 11.89 -6.97
N GLY A 325 -10.27 11.93 -7.72
CA GLY A 325 -11.09 10.74 -7.92
C GLY A 325 -10.21 9.56 -8.38
N PHE A 326 -10.74 8.34 -8.37
CA PHE A 326 -9.97 7.11 -8.63
C PHE A 326 -9.00 7.21 -9.83
N ASN A 327 -9.34 8.02 -10.85
CA ASN A 327 -8.63 8.11 -12.13
C ASN A 327 -7.32 8.92 -12.15
N VAL A 328 -7.10 9.90 -11.25
CA VAL A 328 -5.94 10.83 -11.37
C VAL A 328 -4.71 10.34 -10.60
N SER A 329 -4.87 9.40 -9.65
CA SER A 329 -3.74 8.68 -9.02
C SER A 329 -2.87 7.96 -10.06
N TYR A 330 -3.48 7.55 -11.19
CA TYR A 330 -2.83 6.83 -12.27
C TYR A 330 -1.93 7.72 -13.14
N ALA A 331 -2.24 9.01 -13.27
CA ALA A 331 -1.44 9.96 -14.07
C ALA A 331 -0.07 10.25 -13.44
N MET A 332 0.01 10.37 -12.10
CA MET A 332 1.29 10.50 -11.40
C MET A 332 2.13 9.22 -11.45
N GLY A 333 1.48 8.04 -11.46
CA GLY A 333 2.16 6.77 -11.78
C GLY A 333 2.68 6.69 -13.21
N GLY A 334 2.00 7.35 -14.17
CA GLY A 334 2.42 7.47 -15.57
C GLY A 334 3.71 8.28 -15.74
N LEU A 335 3.84 9.41 -15.06
CA LEU A 335 5.04 10.26 -15.11
C LEU A 335 6.28 9.54 -14.54
N ALA A 336 6.09 8.73 -13.48
CA ALA A 336 7.12 7.83 -12.95
C ALA A 336 7.52 6.72 -13.95
N ARG A 337 6.60 6.32 -14.84
CA ARG A 337 6.82 5.30 -15.87
C ARG A 337 7.64 5.82 -17.06
N GLU A 338 7.43 7.07 -17.48
CA GLU A 338 8.23 7.73 -18.53
C GLU A 338 9.70 7.92 -18.10
N ILE A 339 9.92 8.33 -16.85
CA ILE A 339 11.26 8.45 -16.26
C ILE A 339 11.94 7.06 -16.15
N ARG A 340 11.16 5.99 -15.92
CA ARG A 340 11.68 4.61 -15.84
C ARG A 340 11.98 3.98 -17.21
N ASN A 341 11.18 4.23 -18.23
CA ASN A 341 11.43 3.66 -19.57
C ASN A 341 12.72 4.23 -20.19
N GLY A 342 13.11 5.46 -19.84
CA GLY A 342 14.43 6.01 -20.18
C GLY A 342 15.61 5.38 -19.42
N SER A 343 15.38 4.68 -18.30
CA SER A 343 16.43 4.11 -17.42
C SER A 343 16.52 2.57 -17.45
N ARG A 344 15.73 1.91 -18.30
CA ARG A 344 15.65 0.43 -18.46
C ARG A 344 16.97 -0.24 -18.84
N ILE A 345 18.01 0.52 -19.19
CA ILE A 345 19.35 -0.01 -19.55
C ILE A 345 20.28 -0.17 -18.31
N ARG A 346 19.92 0.34 -17.12
CA ARG A 346 20.87 0.42 -15.98
C ARG A 346 20.53 -0.41 -14.73
N GLY A 347 19.30 -0.95 -14.61
CA GLY A 347 18.81 -1.63 -13.40
C GLY A 347 19.48 -2.97 -13.06
N SER A 348 19.92 -3.74 -14.06
CA SER A 348 20.59 -5.04 -13.85
C SER A 348 21.95 -4.90 -13.13
N ARG A 349 22.64 -3.76 -13.26
CA ARG A 349 23.93 -3.52 -12.61
C ARG A 349 23.82 -3.05 -11.15
N ALA A 350 22.67 -2.51 -10.72
CA ALA A 350 22.48 -2.02 -9.36
C ALA A 350 22.32 -3.16 -8.34
N ALA A 351 21.66 -4.26 -8.72
CA ALA A 351 21.55 -5.47 -7.89
C ALA A 351 22.91 -6.16 -7.69
N ALA A 352 23.77 -6.14 -8.70
CA ALA A 352 25.16 -6.63 -8.59
C ALA A 352 26.03 -5.74 -7.69
N GLY A 353 25.78 -4.42 -7.69
CA GLY A 353 26.47 -3.47 -6.81
C GLY A 353 26.16 -3.67 -5.32
N LEU A 354 24.92 -4.05 -4.98
CA LEU A 354 24.54 -4.32 -3.59
C LEU A 354 25.19 -5.61 -3.03
N PHE A 355 25.40 -6.62 -3.88
CA PHE A 355 26.09 -7.86 -3.50
C PHE A 355 27.61 -7.69 -3.34
N ALA A 356 28.24 -6.77 -4.08
CA ALA A 356 29.68 -6.51 -3.99
C ALA A 356 30.09 -5.83 -2.66
N VAL A 357 29.17 -5.14 -1.97
CA VAL A 357 29.46 -4.39 -0.74
C VAL A 357 29.55 -5.30 0.51
N VAL A 358 29.12 -6.56 0.42
CA VAL A 358 29.12 -7.50 1.56
C VAL A 358 30.50 -8.15 1.80
N ARG A 359 31.49 -7.91 0.93
CA ARG A 359 32.79 -8.59 1.02
C ARG A 359 33.99 -7.62 1.10
N CYS A 360 34.18 -6.96 2.24
CA CYS A 360 35.55 -6.62 2.66
C CYS A 360 35.63 -6.16 4.13
N GLY A 361 36.39 -6.91 4.92
CA GLY A 361 36.80 -6.52 6.27
C GLY A 361 38.10 -5.72 6.24
N THR A 362 38.11 -4.67 7.07
CA THR A 362 39.25 -4.05 7.76
C THR A 362 40.41 -3.45 6.94
N ARG A 363 40.62 -2.13 7.15
CA ARG A 363 41.78 -1.27 6.79
C ARG A 363 41.77 -0.54 5.43
N GLN A 364 40.66 0.12 5.07
CA GLN A 364 40.68 1.29 4.14
C GLN A 364 39.39 2.14 4.29
N ALA A 365 39.09 2.56 5.52
CA ALA A 365 37.72 2.91 5.92
C ALA A 365 37.19 4.28 5.44
N GLU A 366 38.01 5.23 4.98
CA GLU A 366 37.53 6.60 4.71
C GLU A 366 37.09 6.81 3.26
N ALA A 367 37.85 6.32 2.29
CA ALA A 367 37.50 6.40 0.86
C ALA A 367 36.29 5.50 0.51
N ASP A 368 36.20 4.32 1.13
CA ASP A 368 35.08 3.40 0.94
C ASP A 368 33.80 3.88 1.62
N VAL A 369 33.90 4.62 2.73
CA VAL A 369 32.74 5.29 3.33
C VAL A 369 32.19 6.35 2.40
N LYS A 370 33.06 7.17 1.81
CA LYS A 370 32.64 8.20 0.86
C LYS A 370 31.93 7.57 -0.34
N ARG A 371 32.49 6.49 -0.92
CA ARG A 371 31.85 5.72 -2.01
C ARG A 371 30.54 5.06 -1.59
N THR A 372 30.45 4.50 -0.40
CA THR A 372 29.24 3.83 0.11
C THR A 372 28.13 4.82 0.42
N ILE A 373 28.45 5.98 1.02
CA ILE A 373 27.50 7.07 1.29
C ILE A 373 27.02 7.70 -0.02
N LEU A 374 27.92 7.94 -0.99
CA LEU A 374 27.54 8.40 -2.33
C LEU A 374 26.70 7.37 -3.07
N ALA A 375 27.04 6.08 -2.98
CA ALA A 375 26.28 4.99 -3.59
C ALA A 375 24.90 4.85 -2.95
N LEU A 376 24.75 4.97 -1.63
CA LEU A 376 23.44 4.93 -0.97
C LEU A 376 22.63 6.20 -1.15
N GLY A 377 23.26 7.37 -1.15
CA GLY A 377 22.63 8.62 -1.52
C GLY A 377 22.08 8.53 -2.95
N ALA A 378 22.89 8.03 -3.89
CA ALA A 378 22.47 7.73 -5.26
C ALA A 378 21.43 6.61 -5.33
N SER A 379 21.51 5.58 -4.48
CA SER A 379 20.55 4.47 -4.47
C SER A 379 19.19 4.89 -3.91
N LEU A 380 19.14 5.69 -2.84
CA LEU A 380 17.89 6.31 -2.36
C LEU A 380 17.31 7.29 -3.39
N LEU A 381 18.18 8.06 -4.07
CA LEU A 381 17.80 8.95 -5.18
C LEU A 381 17.25 8.16 -6.39
N LEU A 382 17.81 6.99 -6.71
CA LEU A 382 17.42 6.14 -7.83
C LEU A 382 16.23 5.22 -7.51
N LEU A 383 16.01 4.87 -6.24
CA LEU A 383 14.83 4.14 -5.77
C LEU A 383 13.60 5.06 -5.64
N GLY A 384 13.80 6.36 -5.40
CA GLY A 384 12.74 7.37 -5.30
C GLY A 384 11.74 7.43 -6.47
N PRO A 385 12.18 7.35 -7.75
CA PRO A 385 11.26 7.31 -8.89
C PRO A 385 10.72 5.91 -9.24
N LEU A 386 11.21 4.84 -8.61
CA LEU A 386 10.78 3.46 -8.92
C LEU A 386 9.53 3.01 -8.13
N THR A 387 9.07 3.80 -7.17
CA THR A 387 7.97 3.49 -6.23
C THR A 387 6.57 3.86 -6.73
N GLY A 388 6.40 4.17 -8.02
CA GLY A 388 5.08 4.44 -8.58
C GLY A 388 4.17 3.21 -8.52
N CYS A 389 3.06 3.31 -7.77
CA CYS A 389 2.00 2.30 -7.75
C CYS A 389 1.49 2.02 -9.17
N TYR A 390 1.42 0.74 -9.47
CA TYR A 390 1.22 0.18 -10.79
C TYR A 390 -0.25 -0.20 -10.96
N ASP A 391 -1.08 0.80 -11.23
CA ASP A 391 -2.49 0.53 -11.41
C ASP A 391 -3.01 1.34 -12.60
N ARG A 392 -3.42 0.61 -13.63
CA ARG A 392 -4.27 1.09 -14.72
C ARG A 392 -5.49 0.20 -14.59
N VAL A 393 -6.61 0.77 -14.18
CA VAL A 393 -7.92 0.13 -14.33
C VAL A 393 -8.44 0.70 -15.64
N ASP A 394 -8.46 -0.12 -16.69
CA ASP A 394 -9.14 0.26 -17.92
C ASP A 394 -10.63 0.33 -17.59
N LEU A 395 -11.32 1.39 -18.03
CA LEU A 395 -12.74 1.64 -17.71
C LEU A 395 -13.67 0.48 -18.14
N GLU A 396 -13.17 -0.37 -19.03
CA GLU A 396 -13.82 -1.57 -19.55
C GLU A 396 -13.96 -2.68 -18.47
N ASP A 397 -13.14 -2.65 -17.39
CA ASP A 397 -13.14 -3.66 -16.31
C ASP A 397 -13.82 -3.18 -15.01
N ALA A 398 -14.36 -1.96 -14.99
CA ALA A 398 -15.01 -1.40 -13.81
C ALA A 398 -16.52 -1.72 -13.81
N SER A 399 -16.92 -2.84 -13.21
CA SER A 399 -18.34 -3.16 -12.98
C SER A 399 -18.91 -2.32 -11.83
N LEU A 400 -19.28 -1.08 -12.11
CA LEU A 400 -20.06 -0.25 -11.20
C LEU A 400 -21.55 -0.46 -11.51
N SER A 401 -22.29 -1.03 -10.55
CA SER A 401 -23.76 -1.05 -10.56
C SER A 401 -24.27 0.40 -10.58
N LEU A 402 -24.80 0.86 -11.72
CA LEU A 402 -25.16 2.26 -11.92
C LEU A 402 -26.55 2.62 -11.41
N VAL A 403 -27.48 1.64 -11.36
CA VAL A 403 -28.83 1.82 -10.80
C VAL A 403 -29.22 0.56 -10.05
N ALA A 404 -29.62 0.72 -8.78
CA ALA A 404 -30.25 -0.30 -7.98
C ALA A 404 -31.59 0.24 -7.49
N GLY A 405 -32.68 -0.43 -7.86
CA GLY A 405 -34.03 -0.01 -7.55
C GLY A 405 -34.84 -1.14 -6.91
N VAL A 406 -35.87 -0.75 -6.17
CA VAL A 406 -36.80 -1.65 -5.49
C VAL A 406 -38.19 -1.25 -5.94
N ASP A 407 -38.93 -2.21 -6.46
CA ASP A 407 -40.30 -2.02 -6.95
C ASP A 407 -41.22 -3.10 -6.38
N ILE A 408 -42.53 -2.90 -6.44
CA ILE A 408 -43.53 -3.87 -5.97
C ILE A 408 -44.29 -4.38 -7.19
N THR A 409 -44.23 -5.68 -7.43
CA THR A 409 -44.94 -6.36 -8.52
C THR A 409 -46.46 -6.33 -8.24
N GLU A 410 -47.31 -6.41 -9.27
CA GLU A 410 -48.79 -6.42 -9.13
C GLU A 410 -49.31 -7.46 -8.11
N ASP A 411 -48.57 -8.55 -7.88
CA ASP A 411 -48.82 -9.60 -6.87
C ASP A 411 -48.41 -9.21 -5.41
N HIS A 412 -48.15 -7.94 -5.10
CA HIS A 412 -47.63 -7.46 -3.81
C HIS A 412 -46.28 -8.07 -3.35
N ARG A 413 -45.45 -8.52 -4.30
CA ARG A 413 -44.11 -9.08 -4.03
C ARG A 413 -43.01 -8.09 -4.39
N THR A 414 -41.98 -7.99 -3.53
CA THR A 414 -40.87 -7.04 -3.70
C THR A 414 -39.93 -7.51 -4.81
N MET A 415 -39.79 -6.72 -5.87
CA MET A 415 -38.81 -6.90 -6.93
C MET A 415 -37.61 -6.00 -6.66
N SER A 416 -36.40 -6.57 -6.69
CA SER A 416 -35.18 -5.78 -6.73
C SER A 416 -34.56 -5.90 -8.11
N TYR A 417 -34.23 -4.77 -8.73
CA TYR A 417 -33.54 -4.74 -10.02
C TYR A 417 -32.21 -4.01 -9.91
N THR A 418 -31.23 -4.48 -10.67
CA THR A 418 -29.91 -3.86 -10.79
C THR A 418 -29.52 -3.85 -12.25
N SER A 419 -29.17 -2.68 -12.77
CA SER A 419 -28.68 -2.52 -14.14
C SER A 419 -27.16 -2.38 -14.13
N ILE A 420 -26.48 -3.20 -14.92
CA ILE A 420 -25.03 -3.13 -15.11
C ILE A 420 -24.78 -2.82 -16.58
N PRO A 421 -24.18 -1.67 -16.92
CA PRO A 421 -23.82 -1.40 -18.30
C PRO A 421 -22.61 -2.24 -18.71
N VAL A 422 -22.72 -2.91 -19.86
CA VAL A 422 -21.62 -3.64 -20.48
C VAL A 422 -21.08 -2.77 -21.61
N PHE A 423 -19.85 -2.26 -21.47
CA PHE A 423 -19.20 -1.45 -22.49
C PHE A 423 -18.38 -2.34 -23.42
N SER A 424 -18.95 -2.73 -24.56
CA SER A 424 -18.20 -3.33 -25.68
C SER A 424 -17.88 -2.28 -26.73
N LYS A 425 -16.71 -2.38 -27.38
CA LYS A 425 -16.27 -1.47 -28.47
C LYS A 425 -17.25 -1.40 -29.65
N SER A 426 -18.17 -2.36 -29.80
CA SER A 426 -19.11 -2.41 -30.92
C SER A 426 -20.56 -2.15 -30.56
N GLU A 427 -20.97 -2.13 -29.27
CA GLU A 427 -22.36 -1.88 -28.88
C GLU A 427 -22.48 -1.58 -27.37
N LYS A 428 -23.34 -0.62 -27.00
CA LYS A 428 -23.77 -0.41 -25.61
C LYS A 428 -24.95 -1.32 -25.32
N LYS A 429 -24.77 -2.35 -24.49
CA LYS A 429 -25.86 -3.19 -23.99
C LYS A 429 -25.98 -3.02 -22.47
N SER A 430 -27.20 -2.81 -21.99
CA SER A 430 -27.54 -2.83 -20.57
C SER A 430 -28.12 -4.20 -20.24
N GLN A 431 -27.55 -4.92 -19.28
CA GLN A 431 -28.18 -6.12 -18.74
C GLN A 431 -28.96 -5.75 -17.47
N GLU A 432 -30.26 -6.00 -17.49
CA GLU A 432 -31.12 -5.89 -16.30
C GLU A 432 -31.27 -7.25 -15.63
N LEU A 433 -30.81 -7.38 -14.39
CA LEU A 433 -31.18 -8.51 -13.54
C LEU A 433 -32.41 -8.15 -12.72
N LYS A 434 -33.49 -8.93 -12.88
CA LYS A 434 -34.71 -8.82 -12.07
C LYS A 434 -34.83 -10.05 -11.17
N VAL A 435 -34.97 -9.82 -9.87
CA VAL A 435 -35.19 -10.88 -8.88
C VAL A 435 -36.44 -10.54 -8.08
N VAL A 436 -37.44 -11.42 -8.16
CA VAL A 436 -38.69 -11.32 -7.41
C VAL A 436 -38.56 -12.18 -6.17
N ALA A 437 -38.69 -11.57 -4.99
CA ALA A 437 -38.56 -12.28 -3.73
C ALA A 437 -39.60 -11.80 -2.71
N ASN A 438 -39.93 -12.68 -1.76
CA ASN A 438 -40.93 -12.39 -0.72
C ASN A 438 -40.40 -11.42 0.35
N THR A 439 -39.07 -11.26 0.44
CA THR A 439 -38.42 -10.32 1.35
C THR A 439 -37.18 -9.71 0.68
N GLN A 440 -36.78 -8.49 1.07
CA GLN A 440 -35.53 -7.88 0.57
C GLN A 440 -34.28 -8.73 0.87
N ARG A 441 -34.28 -9.45 2.00
CA ARG A 441 -33.20 -10.36 2.41
C ARG A 441 -33.02 -11.51 1.41
N GLN A 442 -34.12 -12.09 0.94
CA GLN A 442 -34.09 -13.14 -0.08
C GLN A 442 -33.73 -12.57 -1.46
N GLY A 443 -34.27 -11.40 -1.82
CA GLY A 443 -34.00 -10.76 -3.11
C GLY A 443 -32.52 -10.43 -3.33
N ARG A 444 -31.82 -9.91 -2.31
CA ARG A 444 -30.37 -9.65 -2.39
C ARG A 444 -29.55 -10.93 -2.50
N GLY A 445 -29.92 -11.98 -1.76
CA GLY A 445 -29.23 -13.27 -1.80
C GLY A 445 -29.36 -13.98 -3.15
N GLU A 446 -30.56 -13.96 -3.74
CA GLU A 446 -30.81 -14.54 -5.06
C GLU A 446 -30.19 -13.72 -6.19
N ALA A 447 -30.21 -12.37 -6.10
CA ALA A 447 -29.53 -11.49 -7.05
C ALA A 447 -28.01 -11.72 -7.04
N GLY A 448 -27.39 -11.84 -5.86
CA GLY A 448 -25.97 -12.18 -5.73
C GLY A 448 -25.61 -13.54 -6.34
N ARG A 449 -26.44 -14.56 -6.14
CA ARG A 449 -26.26 -15.89 -6.75
C ARG A 449 -26.46 -15.90 -8.27
N LEU A 450 -27.40 -15.11 -8.78
CA LEU A 450 -27.66 -15.02 -10.22
C LEU A 450 -26.52 -14.25 -10.91
N HIS A 451 -26.01 -13.20 -10.27
CA HIS A 451 -24.84 -12.45 -10.73
C HIS A 451 -23.60 -13.35 -10.82
N GLY A 452 -23.31 -14.15 -9.79
CA GLY A 452 -22.21 -15.11 -9.82
C GLY A 452 -22.32 -16.14 -10.95
N ARG A 453 -23.55 -16.62 -11.25
CA ARG A 453 -23.79 -17.58 -12.34
C ARG A 453 -23.67 -16.97 -13.73
N LEU A 454 -24.06 -15.70 -13.92
CA LEU A 454 -23.91 -15.02 -15.20
C LEU A 454 -22.44 -14.74 -15.53
N LEU A 455 -21.64 -14.35 -14.53
CA LEU A 455 -20.20 -14.17 -14.68
C LEU A 455 -19.50 -15.48 -15.06
N GLN A 456 -19.88 -16.60 -14.44
CA GLN A 456 -19.36 -17.93 -14.83
C GLN A 456 -19.75 -18.31 -16.28
N ARG A 457 -20.94 -17.90 -16.74
CA ARG A 457 -21.44 -18.24 -18.08
C ARG A 457 -20.77 -17.43 -19.19
N GLU A 458 -20.45 -16.17 -18.94
CA GLU A 458 -19.64 -15.33 -19.84
C GLU A 458 -18.19 -15.82 -19.88
N GLU A 459 -17.62 -16.22 -18.75
CA GLU A 459 -16.27 -16.79 -18.67
C GLU A 459 -16.17 -18.12 -19.43
N ASP A 460 -17.19 -18.99 -19.34
CA ASP A 460 -17.31 -20.22 -20.15
C ASP A 460 -17.49 -19.95 -21.65
N GLN A 461 -18.22 -18.89 -22.02
CA GLN A 461 -18.40 -18.51 -23.42
C GLN A 461 -17.12 -17.98 -24.04
N ASP A 462 -16.39 -17.10 -23.34
CA ASP A 462 -15.09 -16.61 -23.78
C ASP A 462 -14.05 -17.73 -23.81
N HIS A 463 -14.06 -18.65 -22.84
CA HIS A 463 -13.17 -19.81 -22.87
C HIS A 463 -13.44 -20.72 -24.07
N ARG A 464 -14.72 -20.96 -24.41
CA ARG A 464 -15.11 -21.74 -25.60
C ARG A 464 -14.77 -21.01 -26.91
N LEU A 465 -14.95 -19.69 -26.96
CA LEU A 465 -14.59 -18.88 -28.13
C LEU A 465 -13.08 -18.86 -28.36
N VAL A 466 -12.30 -18.72 -27.29
CA VAL A 466 -10.83 -18.76 -27.32
C VAL A 466 -10.31 -20.16 -27.64
N GLN A 467 -10.98 -21.23 -27.18
CA GLN A 467 -10.65 -22.60 -27.57
C GLN A 467 -11.00 -22.90 -29.03
N ALA A 468 -12.15 -22.44 -29.53
CA ALA A 468 -12.54 -22.59 -30.94
C ALA A 468 -11.60 -21.81 -31.88
N LEU A 469 -11.18 -20.60 -31.50
CA LEU A 469 -10.22 -19.79 -32.25
C LEU A 469 -8.80 -20.39 -32.25
N ARG A 470 -8.43 -21.14 -31.20
CA ARG A 470 -7.14 -21.89 -31.14
C ARG A 470 -7.19 -23.21 -31.89
N ALA A 471 -8.37 -23.80 -32.09
CA ALA A 471 -8.54 -25.08 -32.78
C ALA A 471 -8.63 -24.97 -34.31
N GLY A 472 -8.74 -23.76 -34.87
CA GLY A 472 -8.75 -23.56 -36.33
C GLY A 472 -10.03 -24.03 -37.03
N ASP A 473 -11.11 -24.27 -36.30
CA ASP A 473 -12.41 -24.63 -36.88
C ASP A 473 -13.16 -23.36 -37.35
N ALA A 474 -12.95 -23.01 -38.62
CA ALA A 474 -13.79 -22.07 -39.34
C ALA A 474 -15.14 -22.74 -39.66
N GLY A 475 -16.08 -22.73 -38.71
CA GLY A 475 -17.37 -23.39 -38.94
C GLY A 475 -18.39 -23.32 -37.82
N LEU A 476 -18.62 -22.16 -37.18
CA LEU A 476 -19.84 -21.96 -36.37
C LEU A 476 -20.50 -20.62 -36.68
N VAL A 477 -21.65 -20.72 -37.33
CA VAL A 477 -22.62 -19.66 -37.66
C VAL A 477 -23.18 -19.06 -36.35
N PRO A 478 -23.29 -17.72 -36.20
CA PRO A 478 -23.94 -17.14 -35.04
C PRO A 478 -25.46 -17.33 -35.13
N LEU A 479 -26.04 -18.03 -34.16
CA LEU A 479 -27.48 -18.07 -33.95
C LEU A 479 -27.96 -16.69 -33.49
N HIS A 480 -28.52 -15.92 -34.43
CA HIS A 480 -29.36 -14.77 -34.13
C HIS A 480 -30.59 -15.21 -33.31
N GLY A 481 -30.67 -14.75 -32.07
CA GLY A 481 -31.90 -14.76 -31.29
C GLY A 481 -32.79 -13.60 -31.71
N HIS A 482 -33.93 -13.95 -32.29
CA HIS A 482 -34.99 -13.07 -32.77
C HIS A 482 -35.45 -12.02 -31.75
N LEU A 483 -35.51 -10.77 -32.22
CA LEU A 483 -36.50 -9.77 -31.82
C LEU A 483 -37.91 -10.30 -32.10
N LEU A 484 -38.86 -9.98 -31.21
CA LEU A 484 -40.14 -9.28 -31.49
C LEU A 484 -41.20 -9.58 -30.41
N PRO A 485 -42.23 -8.73 -30.23
CA PRO A 485 -42.36 -7.30 -30.57
C PRO A 485 -42.28 -6.39 -29.34
#